data_AF-A0A972KPS1-F1
#
_entry.id   AF-A0A972KPS1-F1
#
_cell.length_a   1.000
_cell.length_b   1.000
_cell.length_c   1.000
_cell.angle_alpha   90.00
_cell.angle_beta   90.00
_cell.angle_gamma   90.00
#
_symmetry.space_group_name_H-M   'P 1'
#
loop_
_entity.id
_entity.type
_entity.pdbx_description
1 polymer ?
#
loop_
_entity_poly.entity_id
_entity_poly.type
_entity_poly.pdbx_seq_one_letter_code
_entity_poly.pdbx_strand_id
1 'polypeptide(L)'
;MRKLVILLSMVYIVAWFAAAVETAAADEPGATAVKVLEVKFEPIARGKNVVQVKVQNGTGLDQVFGIHIQTRSPKYLRHGRGWGAVFFRTLRANETKWVRFVFKIQGPITDKTWVRLRFYNPESQAQYDYKGYFGEKKYLSRDLERRDVGKLSTPISGARADIVMKTFRDLQRYIREKRYEDVWAMFTKDYQEAEFPAGLEWFAQAMNRSHPTYALFWWSRKDFLKLEPESVYLKNGKLVLKAKRGKQVWKIYFVRMGDEWKIDWIGGYVSKKVAGES
;
A
#
# COMPACT_ATOMS: atom_id res chain seq x y z
N MET A 1 -96.93 -13.91 19.03
CA MET A 1 -96.37 -12.64 18.49
C MET A 1 -94.88 -12.85 18.31
N ARG A 2 -94.41 -13.25 17.12
CA ARG A 2 -94.08 -12.45 15.91
C ARG A 2 -92.60 -12.01 15.90
N LYS A 3 -91.93 -12.42 14.81
CA LYS A 3 -90.60 -12.04 14.24
C LYS A 3 -89.43 -12.86 14.82
N LEU A 4 -88.74 -13.76 14.12
CA LEU A 4 -88.37 -13.91 12.69
C LEU A 4 -87.71 -12.67 12.10
N VAL A 5 -86.37 -12.67 12.07
CA VAL A 5 -85.56 -11.99 11.05
C VAL A 5 -84.46 -12.96 10.61
N ILE A 6 -84.64 -13.44 9.38
CA ILE A 6 -83.63 -14.04 8.50
C ILE A 6 -82.91 -12.89 7.80
N LEU A 7 -81.61 -13.06 7.50
CA LEU A 7 -80.80 -12.50 6.38
C LEU A 7 -79.34 -12.38 6.86
N LEU A 8 -78.28 -12.63 6.09
CA LEU A 8 -78.07 -13.27 4.79
C LEU A 8 -76.53 -13.42 4.68
N SER A 9 -76.09 -14.53 4.13
CA SER A 9 -74.86 -14.80 3.38
C SER A 9 -73.83 -13.68 3.18
N MET A 10 -72.56 -13.94 3.50
CA MET A 10 -71.50 -13.83 2.49
C MET A 10 -70.21 -14.54 2.91
N VAL A 11 -69.94 -15.61 2.19
CA VAL A 11 -68.66 -16.32 2.10
C VAL A 11 -67.67 -15.41 1.39
N TYR A 12 -66.52 -15.13 2.01
CA TYR A 12 -65.31 -14.75 1.30
C TYR A 12 -64.14 -15.58 1.82
N ILE A 13 -63.97 -16.73 1.17
CA ILE A 13 -62.72 -17.48 1.15
C ILE A 13 -61.75 -16.64 0.32
N VAL A 14 -60.81 -15.95 0.97
CA VAL A 14 -59.65 -15.39 0.28
C VAL A 14 -58.51 -16.37 0.46
N ALA A 15 -58.48 -17.37 -0.41
CA ALA A 15 -57.30 -18.19 -0.62
C ALA A 15 -56.27 -17.33 -1.38
N TRP A 16 -55.31 -16.77 -0.65
CA TRP A 16 -54.11 -16.21 -1.26
C TRP A 16 -53.25 -17.35 -1.77
N PHE A 17 -53.28 -17.55 -3.08
CA PHE A 17 -52.24 -18.27 -3.80
C PHE A 17 -50.91 -17.55 -3.56
N ALA A 18 -50.06 -18.11 -2.70
CA ALA A 18 -48.63 -17.87 -2.76
C ALA A 18 -48.10 -18.62 -4.00
N ALA A 19 -48.38 -18.06 -5.18
CA ALA A 19 -47.64 -18.44 -6.38
C ALA A 19 -46.19 -18.02 -6.14
N ALA A 20 -45.33 -19.02 -6.09
CA ALA A 20 -43.89 -18.85 -6.17
C ALA A 20 -43.57 -18.03 -7.42
N VAL A 21 -43.35 -16.74 -7.23
CA VAL A 21 -42.60 -15.95 -8.18
C VAL A 21 -41.15 -16.31 -7.90
N GLU A 22 -40.71 -17.36 -8.59
CA GLU A 22 -39.31 -17.66 -8.79
C GLU A 22 -38.77 -16.52 -9.67
N THR A 23 -38.52 -15.37 -9.05
CA THR A 23 -37.74 -14.31 -9.65
C THR A 23 -36.36 -14.90 -9.88
N ALA A 24 -36.09 -15.28 -11.13
CA ALA A 24 -34.75 -15.47 -11.63
C ALA A 24 -33.95 -14.22 -11.26
N ALA A 25 -33.20 -14.32 -10.16
CA ALA A 25 -32.24 -13.32 -9.78
C ALA A 25 -31.25 -13.24 -10.94
N ALA A 26 -31.21 -12.07 -11.57
CA ALA A 26 -30.14 -11.74 -12.49
C ALA A 26 -28.82 -12.01 -11.76
N ASP A 27 -27.97 -12.88 -12.34
CA ASP A 27 -26.64 -13.19 -11.85
C ASP A 27 -25.87 -11.89 -11.60
N GLU A 28 -25.77 -11.50 -10.32
CA GLU A 28 -24.82 -10.50 -9.88
C GLU A 28 -23.41 -10.97 -10.24
N PRO A 29 -22.48 -10.07 -10.62
CA PRO A 29 -21.12 -10.44 -10.97
C PRO A 29 -20.50 -11.30 -9.86
N GLY A 30 -20.34 -12.60 -10.17
CA GLY A 30 -19.87 -13.71 -9.33
C GLY A 30 -19.64 -13.38 -7.85
N ALA A 31 -20.58 -13.80 -6.99
CA ALA A 31 -20.49 -13.62 -5.55
C ALA A 31 -19.16 -14.17 -5.01
N THR A 32 -18.19 -13.28 -4.78
CA THR A 32 -16.91 -13.64 -4.16
C THR A 32 -17.11 -14.00 -2.69
N ALA A 33 -16.43 -15.05 -2.23
CA ALA A 33 -16.35 -15.45 -0.83
C ALA A 33 -15.73 -14.36 0.10
N VAL A 34 -14.98 -13.43 -0.49
CA VAL A 34 -14.29 -12.34 0.22
C VAL A 34 -14.98 -11.01 -0.04
N LYS A 35 -15.30 -10.28 1.02
CA LYS A 35 -15.90 -8.94 0.98
C LYS A 35 -14.93 -7.89 1.52
N VAL A 36 -14.90 -6.73 0.87
CA VAL A 36 -14.20 -5.53 1.37
C VAL A 36 -15.21 -4.64 2.08
N LEU A 37 -15.12 -4.60 3.40
CA LEU A 37 -16.07 -3.86 4.24
C LEU A 37 -15.69 -2.38 4.35
N GLU A 38 -14.41 -2.07 4.52
CA GLU A 38 -13.96 -0.70 4.79
C GLU A 38 -12.54 -0.45 4.27
N VAL A 39 -12.24 0.80 3.93
CA VAL A 39 -10.90 1.25 3.51
C VAL A 39 -10.55 2.52 4.28
N LYS A 40 -9.38 2.54 4.92
CA LYS A 40 -8.85 3.70 5.64
C LYS A 40 -7.44 4.01 5.18
N PHE A 41 -7.16 5.26 4.88
CA PHE A 41 -5.81 5.73 4.59
C PHE A 41 -5.20 6.38 5.83
N GLU A 42 -3.91 6.14 6.07
CA GLU A 42 -3.13 7.10 6.86
C GLU A 42 -2.97 8.39 6.04
N PRO A 43 -2.76 9.56 6.68
CA PRO A 43 -2.56 10.82 5.97
C PRO A 43 -1.47 10.70 4.90
N ILE A 44 -1.83 11.05 3.67
CA ILE A 44 -0.99 10.78 2.49
C ILE A 44 0.11 11.83 2.32
N ALA A 45 1.26 11.40 1.83
CA ALA A 45 2.43 12.21 1.57
C ALA A 45 3.23 11.66 0.37
N ARG A 46 4.12 12.48 -0.20
CA ARG A 46 5.11 11.96 -1.15
C ARG A 46 6.00 10.92 -0.45
N GLY A 47 6.31 9.82 -1.13
CA GLY A 47 7.05 8.68 -0.57
C GLY A 47 6.12 7.60 -0.03
N LYS A 48 6.43 7.07 1.15
CA LYS A 48 5.69 5.99 1.84
C LYS A 48 4.30 6.43 2.33
N ASN A 49 3.30 5.62 2.02
CA ASN A 49 1.92 5.73 2.44
C ASN A 49 1.36 4.38 2.85
N VAL A 50 0.25 4.39 3.58
CA VAL A 50 -0.39 3.20 4.11
C VAL A 50 -1.88 3.25 3.83
N VAL A 51 -2.43 2.11 3.44
CA VAL A 51 -3.87 1.85 3.44
C VAL A 51 -4.16 0.63 4.30
N GLN A 52 -5.22 0.72 5.10
CA GLN A 52 -5.80 -0.39 5.84
C GLN A 52 -7.13 -0.76 5.19
N VAL A 53 -7.35 -2.05 4.99
CA VAL A 53 -8.59 -2.58 4.39
C VAL A 53 -9.19 -3.59 5.35
N LYS A 54 -10.44 -3.38 5.75
CA LYS A 54 -11.21 -4.35 6.53
C LYS A 54 -11.83 -5.34 5.55
N VAL A 55 -11.44 -6.60 5.67
CA VAL A 55 -11.88 -7.69 4.79
C VAL A 55 -12.52 -8.78 5.61
N GLN A 56 -13.51 -9.45 5.00
CA GLN A 56 -14.23 -10.58 5.57
C GLN A 56 -14.16 -11.74 4.60
N ASN A 57 -13.78 -12.91 5.09
CA ASN A 57 -14.01 -14.19 4.45
C ASN A 57 -15.33 -14.77 5.01
N GLY A 58 -16.31 -15.00 4.14
CA GLY A 58 -17.62 -15.54 4.53
C GLY A 58 -17.73 -17.06 4.45
N THR A 59 -16.62 -17.77 4.20
CA THR A 59 -16.62 -19.23 3.99
C THR A 59 -15.94 -19.99 5.11
N GLY A 60 -16.26 -21.28 5.24
CA GLY A 60 -15.59 -22.20 6.16
C GLY A 60 -14.19 -22.65 5.71
N LEU A 61 -13.64 -22.07 4.64
CA LEU A 61 -12.31 -22.41 4.10
C LEU A 61 -11.43 -21.17 4.07
N ASP A 62 -10.11 -21.35 4.10
CA ASP A 62 -9.16 -20.26 3.90
C ASP A 62 -9.30 -19.69 2.47
N GLN A 63 -9.12 -18.38 2.32
CA GLN A 63 -9.24 -17.66 1.04
C GLN A 63 -8.02 -16.76 0.81
N VAL A 64 -7.66 -16.55 -0.47
CA VAL A 64 -6.60 -15.61 -0.84
C VAL A 64 -7.22 -14.27 -1.21
N PHE A 65 -6.90 -13.23 -0.43
CA PHE A 65 -7.24 -11.87 -0.76
C PHE A 65 -6.08 -11.18 -1.48
N GLY A 66 -6.34 -10.69 -2.69
CA GLY A 66 -5.41 -9.86 -3.46
C GLY A 66 -5.84 -8.40 -3.50
N ILE A 67 -4.88 -7.48 -3.43
CA ILE A 67 -5.09 -6.05 -3.70
C ILE A 67 -4.03 -5.51 -4.64
N HIS A 68 -4.44 -4.89 -5.74
CA HIS A 68 -3.55 -4.12 -6.60
C HIS A 68 -3.72 -2.64 -6.30
N ILE A 69 -2.65 -2.02 -5.81
CA ILE A 69 -2.60 -0.60 -5.49
C ILE A 69 -1.84 0.12 -6.59
N GLN A 70 -2.44 1.15 -7.17
CA GLN A 70 -1.81 2.01 -8.15
C GLN A 70 -1.90 3.47 -7.74
N THR A 71 -0.84 4.23 -7.95
CA THR A 71 -0.81 5.66 -7.71
C THR A 71 -0.43 6.40 -8.98
N ARG A 72 -0.94 7.62 -9.15
CA ARG A 72 -0.53 8.50 -10.24
C ARG A 72 -0.44 9.93 -9.78
N SER A 73 0.65 10.60 -10.16
CA SER A 73 0.87 12.02 -9.93
C SER A 73 0.94 12.74 -11.28
N PRO A 74 -0.11 13.48 -11.69
CA PRO A 74 -0.19 14.05 -13.04
C PRO A 74 0.96 14.99 -13.42
N LYS A 75 1.52 15.72 -12.44
CA LYS A 75 2.64 16.65 -12.64
C LYS A 75 4.02 15.97 -12.57
N TYR A 76 4.08 14.64 -12.56
CA TYR A 76 5.33 13.90 -12.39
C TYR A 76 5.79 13.24 -13.68
N LEU A 77 6.84 13.81 -14.29
CA LEU A 77 7.39 13.42 -15.60
C LEU A 77 6.37 13.59 -16.75
N ARG A 78 6.83 13.35 -17.97
CA ARG A 78 5.97 13.32 -19.16
C ARG A 78 4.89 12.25 -18.94
N HIS A 79 3.62 12.67 -19.00
CA HIS A 79 2.41 11.87 -18.81
C HIS A 79 2.02 11.48 -17.37
N GLY A 80 2.68 12.02 -16.33
CA GLY A 80 2.27 11.75 -14.95
C GLY A 80 2.42 10.28 -14.58
N ARG A 81 3.66 9.76 -14.63
CA ARG A 81 3.95 8.34 -14.35
C ARG A 81 3.57 7.98 -12.90
N GLY A 82 3.21 6.72 -12.73
CA GLY A 82 2.70 6.17 -11.48
C GLY A 82 3.56 5.07 -10.89
N TRP A 83 3.11 4.54 -9.77
CA TRP A 83 3.60 3.31 -9.17
C TRP A 83 2.46 2.31 -9.07
N GLY A 84 2.75 1.01 -9.14
CA GLY A 84 1.76 -0.02 -8.88
C GLY A 84 2.39 -1.33 -8.43
N ALA A 85 1.71 -2.01 -7.51
CA ALA A 85 2.06 -3.35 -7.05
C ALA A 85 0.82 -4.11 -6.59
N VAL A 86 0.88 -5.44 -6.71
CA VAL A 86 -0.12 -6.35 -6.18
C VAL A 86 0.40 -6.98 -4.88
N PHE A 87 -0.49 -7.13 -3.91
CA PHE A 87 -0.21 -7.74 -2.62
C PHE A 87 -1.23 -8.82 -2.34
N PHE A 88 -0.81 -9.89 -1.67
CA PHE A 88 -1.67 -11.00 -1.31
C PHE A 88 -1.63 -11.25 0.19
N ARG A 89 -2.75 -11.72 0.74
CA ARG A 89 -2.90 -12.18 2.12
C ARG A 89 -3.85 -13.36 2.17
N THR A 90 -3.56 -14.31 3.04
CA THR A 90 -4.51 -15.37 3.39
C THR A 90 -5.46 -14.87 4.45
N LEU A 91 -6.76 -15.05 4.21
CA LEU A 91 -7.84 -14.90 5.16
C LEU A 91 -8.24 -16.28 5.65
N ARG A 92 -8.25 -16.47 6.97
CA ARG A 92 -8.70 -17.74 7.54
C ARG A 92 -10.19 -17.92 7.32
N ALA A 93 -10.68 -19.16 7.38
CA ALA A 93 -12.10 -19.47 7.42
C ALA A 93 -12.88 -18.53 8.38
N ASN A 94 -13.97 -17.94 7.89
CA ASN A 94 -14.86 -17.01 8.63
C ASN A 94 -14.17 -15.78 9.26
N GLU A 95 -12.94 -15.44 8.86
CA GLU A 95 -12.17 -14.35 9.45
C GLU A 95 -12.66 -12.98 8.95
N THR A 96 -12.83 -12.04 9.89
CA THR A 96 -12.90 -10.61 9.58
C THR A 96 -11.71 -9.91 10.21
N LYS A 97 -10.86 -9.27 9.40
CA LYS A 97 -9.68 -8.55 9.92
C LYS A 97 -9.36 -7.29 9.15
N TRP A 98 -8.61 -6.41 9.82
CA TRP A 98 -7.91 -5.32 9.18
C TRP A 98 -6.59 -5.82 8.60
N VAL A 99 -6.33 -5.43 7.36
CA VAL A 99 -5.10 -5.75 6.65
C VAL A 99 -4.42 -4.46 6.25
N ARG A 100 -3.12 -4.36 6.56
CA ARG A 100 -2.27 -3.21 6.25
C ARG A 100 -1.50 -3.46 4.96
N PHE A 101 -1.51 -2.47 4.07
CA PHE A 101 -0.71 -2.43 2.84
C PHE A 101 0.04 -1.12 2.73
N VAL A 102 1.27 -1.18 2.23
CA VAL A 102 2.12 -0.01 2.01
C VAL A 102 2.24 0.26 0.53
N PHE A 103 2.16 1.54 0.17
CA PHE A 103 2.30 2.00 -1.20
C PHE A 103 3.09 3.28 -1.26
N LYS A 104 3.51 3.68 -2.47
CA LYS A 104 4.26 4.93 -2.65
C LYS A 104 3.63 5.87 -3.66
N ILE A 105 3.75 7.18 -3.37
CA ILE A 105 3.45 8.27 -4.31
C ILE A 105 4.78 8.96 -4.62
N GLN A 106 5.27 8.82 -5.84
CA GLN A 106 6.62 9.28 -6.21
C GLN A 106 6.68 10.77 -6.52
N GLY A 107 5.63 11.29 -7.15
CA GLY A 107 5.54 12.66 -7.59
C GLY A 107 5.02 13.62 -6.52
N PRO A 108 4.95 14.92 -6.85
CA PRO A 108 4.24 15.90 -6.05
C PRO A 108 2.78 15.47 -5.84
N ILE A 109 2.28 15.67 -4.62
CA ILE A 109 0.87 15.48 -4.33
C ILE A 109 0.11 16.73 -4.77
N THR A 110 -0.88 16.53 -5.62
CA THR A 110 -1.81 17.54 -6.12
C THR A 110 -3.23 17.04 -5.92
N ASP A 111 -4.22 17.89 -6.13
CA ASP A 111 -5.63 17.49 -6.03
C ASP A 111 -6.02 16.43 -7.07
N LYS A 112 -5.30 16.39 -8.19
CA LYS A 112 -5.47 15.40 -9.27
C LYS A 112 -4.64 14.13 -9.08
N THR A 113 -3.79 14.07 -8.05
CA THR A 113 -3.08 12.84 -7.67
C THR A 113 -4.11 11.82 -7.21
N TRP A 114 -3.97 10.56 -7.61
CA TRP A 114 -4.95 9.53 -7.26
C TRP A 114 -4.31 8.23 -6.82
N VAL A 115 -5.08 7.48 -6.04
CA VAL A 115 -4.80 6.10 -5.62
C VAL A 115 -5.97 5.22 -6.07
N ARG A 116 -5.67 4.14 -6.77
CA ARG A 116 -6.65 3.15 -7.21
C ARG A 116 -6.36 1.83 -6.52
N LEU A 117 -7.39 1.22 -5.96
CA LEU A 117 -7.38 -0.10 -5.33
C LEU A 117 -8.26 -1.02 -6.15
N ARG A 118 -7.72 -2.15 -6.60
CA ARG A 118 -8.49 -3.27 -7.16
C ARG A 118 -8.38 -4.46 -6.24
N PHE A 119 -9.49 -5.16 -6.03
CA PHE A 119 -9.61 -6.28 -5.10
C PHE A 119 -9.85 -7.59 -5.85
N TYR A 120 -9.15 -8.63 -5.43
CA TYR A 120 -9.11 -9.92 -6.10
C TYR A 120 -9.32 -11.04 -5.06
N ASN A 121 -9.94 -12.14 -5.49
CA ASN A 121 -10.08 -13.36 -4.70
C ASN A 121 -9.72 -14.58 -5.58
N PRO A 122 -8.44 -14.71 -6.01
CA PRO A 122 -8.03 -15.86 -6.80
C PRO A 122 -7.97 -17.11 -5.93
N GLU A 123 -8.07 -18.32 -6.50
CA GLU A 123 -7.94 -19.55 -5.71
C GLU A 123 -6.54 -19.69 -5.07
N SER A 124 -5.52 -19.15 -5.74
CA SER A 124 -4.16 -19.03 -5.24
C SER A 124 -3.46 -17.79 -5.80
N GLN A 125 -2.35 -17.37 -5.17
CA GLN A 125 -1.53 -16.27 -5.70
C GLN A 125 -1.02 -16.56 -7.13
N ALA A 126 -0.74 -17.82 -7.48
CA ALA A 126 -0.27 -18.22 -8.80
C ALA A 126 -1.34 -18.08 -9.89
N GLN A 127 -2.62 -18.17 -9.51
CA GLN A 127 -3.76 -18.00 -10.41
C GLN A 127 -4.27 -16.54 -10.46
N TYR A 128 -3.46 -15.58 -10.01
CA TYR A 128 -3.83 -14.18 -10.12
C TYR A 128 -4.01 -13.75 -11.58
N ASP A 129 -5.22 -13.29 -11.92
CA ASP A 129 -5.52 -12.60 -13.16
C ASP A 129 -5.78 -11.11 -12.89
N TYR A 130 -5.04 -10.25 -13.59
CA TYR A 130 -5.19 -8.79 -13.51
C TYR A 130 -6.60 -8.31 -13.89
N LYS A 131 -7.31 -9.02 -14.77
CA LYS A 131 -8.67 -8.66 -15.20
C LYS A 131 -9.75 -9.16 -14.24
N GLY A 132 -9.51 -10.25 -13.51
CA GLY A 132 -10.46 -10.88 -12.58
C GLY A 132 -10.63 -10.18 -11.22
N TYR A 133 -10.69 -8.83 -11.18
CA TYR A 133 -11.01 -8.13 -9.93
C TYR A 133 -12.52 -8.15 -9.66
N PHE A 134 -12.92 -8.34 -8.41
CA PHE A 134 -14.34 -8.30 -7.99
C PHE A 134 -14.78 -6.90 -7.54
N GLY A 135 -13.83 -5.98 -7.34
CA GLY A 135 -14.14 -4.60 -6.94
C GLY A 135 -13.01 -3.63 -7.22
N GLU A 136 -13.36 -2.37 -7.46
CA GLU A 136 -12.43 -1.26 -7.66
C GLU A 136 -12.88 -0.05 -6.85
N LYS A 137 -11.93 0.64 -6.19
CA LYS A 137 -12.14 1.96 -5.57
C LYS A 137 -11.04 2.90 -6.00
N LYS A 138 -11.40 4.12 -6.38
CA LYS A 138 -10.46 5.17 -6.78
C LYS A 138 -10.65 6.40 -5.89
N TYR A 139 -9.55 6.88 -5.32
CA TYR A 139 -9.51 8.01 -4.41
C TYR A 139 -8.67 9.13 -5.02
N LEU A 140 -9.19 10.34 -5.04
CA LEU A 140 -8.40 11.53 -5.36
C LEU A 140 -7.77 12.06 -4.09
N SER A 141 -6.58 12.62 -4.22
CA SER A 141 -5.82 13.22 -3.12
C SER A 141 -6.48 14.45 -2.50
N ARG A 142 -7.47 15.05 -3.17
CA ARG A 142 -8.31 16.11 -2.57
C ARG A 142 -9.33 15.58 -1.55
N ASP A 143 -9.67 14.29 -1.65
CA ASP A 143 -10.65 13.62 -0.79
C ASP A 143 -9.98 12.79 0.31
N LEU A 144 -8.64 12.86 0.40
CA LEU A 144 -7.84 12.15 1.39
C LEU A 144 -7.10 13.15 2.29
N GLU A 145 -7.02 12.83 3.58
CA GLU A 145 -6.23 13.61 4.52
C GLU A 145 -4.76 13.63 4.07
N ARG A 146 -4.15 14.82 4.07
CA ARG A 146 -2.74 15.00 3.72
C ARG A 146 -1.92 15.10 4.99
N ARG A 147 -0.81 14.36 5.02
CA ARG A 147 0.15 14.50 6.11
C ARG A 147 0.67 15.93 6.12
N ASP A 148 0.61 16.55 7.29
CA ASP A 148 1.18 17.88 7.48
C ASP A 148 2.67 17.88 7.12
N VAL A 149 3.00 18.59 6.04
CA VAL A 149 4.37 18.76 5.55
C VAL A 149 5.10 19.90 6.27
N GLY A 150 4.34 20.79 6.94
CA GLY A 150 4.80 21.99 7.63
C GLY A 150 5.23 21.76 9.08
N LYS A 151 4.98 20.59 9.66
CA LYS A 151 5.56 20.23 10.97
C LYS A 151 7.08 20.41 10.95
N LEU A 152 7.54 21.33 11.80
CA LEU A 152 8.95 21.66 11.98
C LEU A 152 9.73 20.38 12.30
N SER A 153 10.88 20.25 11.66
CA SER A 153 11.85 19.23 12.01
C SER A 153 12.70 19.72 13.16
N THR A 154 12.77 18.96 14.25
CA THR A 154 13.63 19.28 15.38
C THR A 154 14.98 18.60 15.18
N PRO A 155 16.11 19.34 15.12
CA PRO A 155 17.43 18.73 15.11
C PRO A 155 17.62 17.79 16.30
N ILE A 156 18.29 16.66 16.08
CA ILE A 156 18.62 15.68 17.13
C ILE A 156 20.15 15.54 17.16
N SER A 157 20.71 15.51 18.38
CA SER A 157 22.14 15.31 18.65
C SER A 157 22.36 14.21 19.70
N GLY A 158 23.63 13.89 19.97
CA GLY A 158 24.05 12.88 20.94
C GLY A 158 23.69 11.45 20.52
N ALA A 159 23.53 10.56 21.50
CA ALA A 159 23.43 9.11 21.29
C ALA A 159 22.37 8.68 20.24
N ARG A 160 21.22 9.39 20.17
CA ARG A 160 20.18 9.11 19.16
C ARG A 160 20.59 9.49 17.74
N ALA A 161 21.37 10.56 17.58
CA ALA A 161 21.94 10.90 16.28
C ALA A 161 23.05 9.91 15.91
N ASP A 162 23.92 9.58 16.87
CA ASP A 162 25.07 8.70 16.67
C ASP A 162 24.65 7.30 16.23
N ILE A 163 23.60 6.73 16.83
CA ILE A 163 23.08 5.42 16.42
C ILE A 163 22.54 5.45 14.99
N VAL A 164 21.84 6.51 14.58
CA VAL A 164 21.34 6.66 13.20
C VAL A 164 22.49 6.80 12.21
N MET A 165 23.50 7.62 12.54
CA MET A 165 24.71 7.78 11.74
C MET A 165 25.46 6.46 11.59
N LYS A 166 25.61 5.70 12.69
CA LYS A 166 26.25 4.39 12.70
C LYS A 166 25.48 3.40 11.84
N THR A 167 24.16 3.28 12.03
CA THR A 167 23.30 2.38 11.22
C THR A 167 23.40 2.71 9.73
N PHE A 168 23.45 4.00 9.36
CA PHE A 168 23.64 4.38 7.96
C PHE A 168 25.01 3.97 7.40
N ARG A 169 26.09 4.13 8.18
CA ARG A 169 27.44 3.69 7.79
C ARG A 169 27.53 2.17 7.68
N ASP A 170 26.90 1.44 8.60
CA ASP A 170 26.80 -0.02 8.58
C ASP A 170 26.08 -0.49 7.30
N LEU A 171 24.97 0.16 6.95
CA LEU A 171 24.27 -0.10 5.68
C LEU A 171 25.19 0.13 4.47
N GLN A 172 25.87 1.28 4.39
CA GLN A 172 26.80 1.56 3.28
C GLN A 172 27.93 0.54 3.22
N ARG A 173 28.46 0.10 4.37
CA ARG A 173 29.46 -0.97 4.45
C ARG A 173 28.91 -2.28 3.88
N TYR A 174 27.74 -2.74 4.33
CA TYR A 174 27.16 -3.99 3.85
C TYR A 174 26.82 -3.95 2.35
N ILE A 175 26.34 -2.82 1.84
CA ILE A 175 26.14 -2.62 0.38
C ILE A 175 27.48 -2.66 -0.38
N ARG A 176 28.56 -2.10 0.19
CA ARG A 176 29.90 -2.15 -0.41
C ARG A 176 30.42 -3.58 -0.49
N GLU A 177 30.27 -4.33 0.59
CA GLU A 177 30.65 -5.74 0.76
C GLU A 177 29.69 -6.73 0.05
N LYS A 178 28.60 -6.23 -0.56
CA LYS A 178 27.55 -7.04 -1.21
C LYS A 178 26.86 -8.03 -0.27
N ARG A 179 26.82 -7.73 1.03
CA ARG A 179 26.11 -8.48 2.07
C ARG A 179 24.62 -8.16 2.04
N TYR A 180 23.91 -8.59 1.00
CA TYR A 180 22.56 -8.11 0.71
C TYR A 180 21.50 -8.67 1.65
N GLU A 181 21.71 -9.86 2.22
CA GLU A 181 20.89 -10.45 3.28
C GLU A 181 20.89 -9.55 4.52
N ASP A 182 22.08 -9.10 4.95
CA ASP A 182 22.23 -8.20 6.08
C ASP A 182 21.57 -6.85 5.80
N VAL A 183 21.79 -6.28 4.61
CA VAL A 183 21.12 -5.04 4.19
C VAL A 183 19.59 -5.20 4.20
N TRP A 184 19.10 -6.32 3.69
CA TRP A 184 17.68 -6.61 3.62
C TRP A 184 17.05 -6.69 5.02
N ALA A 185 17.75 -7.31 5.98
CA ALA A 185 17.32 -7.37 7.38
C ALA A 185 17.25 -6.00 8.07
N MET A 186 18.03 -5.01 7.59
CA MET A 186 17.96 -3.62 8.06
C MET A 186 16.71 -2.87 7.57
N PHE A 187 16.00 -3.36 6.55
CA PHE A 187 14.77 -2.74 6.08
C PHE A 187 13.56 -3.22 6.88
N THR A 188 12.60 -2.31 7.10
CA THR A 188 11.27 -2.72 7.57
C THR A 188 10.58 -3.59 6.50
N LYS A 189 9.69 -4.50 6.94
CA LYS A 189 8.86 -5.29 6.01
C LYS A 189 8.05 -4.40 5.07
N ASP A 190 7.54 -3.28 5.57
CA ASP A 190 6.84 -2.27 4.76
C ASP A 190 7.73 -1.73 3.61
N TYR A 191 9.01 -1.45 3.89
CA TYR A 191 9.94 -0.97 2.86
C TYR A 191 10.23 -2.06 1.83
N GLN A 192 10.49 -3.28 2.30
CA GLN A 192 10.73 -4.45 1.47
C GLN A 192 9.56 -4.68 0.50
N GLU A 193 8.33 -4.74 1.00
CA GLU A 193 7.14 -4.98 0.19
C GLU A 193 6.86 -3.87 -0.84
N ALA A 194 7.08 -2.59 -0.48
CA ALA A 194 6.75 -1.46 -1.35
C ALA A 194 7.82 -1.14 -2.41
N GLU A 195 9.10 -1.31 -2.08
CA GLU A 195 10.21 -1.05 -3.01
C GLU A 195 10.62 -2.29 -3.80
N PHE A 196 10.54 -3.47 -3.20
CA PHE A 196 11.01 -4.74 -3.76
C PHE A 196 9.97 -5.86 -3.55
N PRO A 197 8.76 -5.76 -4.15
CA PRO A 197 7.67 -6.71 -3.93
C PRO A 197 8.01 -8.17 -4.29
N ALA A 198 9.05 -8.38 -5.10
CA ALA A 198 9.58 -9.70 -5.46
C ALA A 198 10.75 -10.18 -4.57
N GLY A 199 11.03 -9.47 -3.48
CA GLY A 199 11.92 -9.91 -2.41
C GLY A 199 13.41 -9.62 -2.59
N LEU A 200 14.21 -10.32 -1.79
CA LEU A 200 15.66 -10.13 -1.65
C LEU A 200 16.42 -10.30 -2.99
N GLU A 201 16.06 -11.28 -3.80
CA GLU A 201 16.76 -11.53 -5.06
C GLU A 201 16.66 -10.32 -6.00
N TRP A 202 15.45 -9.73 -6.11
CA TRP A 202 15.23 -8.52 -6.89
C TRP A 202 15.98 -7.33 -6.30
N PHE A 203 16.02 -7.20 -4.98
CA PHE A 203 16.85 -6.19 -4.33
C PHE A 203 18.33 -6.35 -4.71
N ALA A 204 18.90 -7.55 -4.58
CA ALA A 204 20.30 -7.83 -4.93
C ALA A 204 20.59 -7.55 -6.41
N GLN A 205 19.69 -7.96 -7.32
CA GLN A 205 19.79 -7.64 -8.74
C GLN A 205 19.77 -6.13 -9.00
N ALA A 206 18.89 -5.38 -8.33
CA ALA A 206 18.81 -3.92 -8.46
C ALA A 206 20.07 -3.21 -7.95
N MET A 207 20.72 -3.76 -6.92
CA MET A 207 21.99 -3.23 -6.40
C MET A 207 23.18 -3.53 -7.32
N ASN A 208 23.15 -4.66 -8.03
CA ASN A 208 24.23 -5.09 -8.92
C ASN A 208 24.11 -4.52 -10.35
N ARG A 209 22.90 -4.22 -10.83
CA ARG A 209 22.68 -3.66 -12.17
C ARG A 209 22.77 -2.14 -12.16
N SER A 210 23.42 -1.58 -13.18
CA SER A 210 23.40 -0.12 -13.40
C SER A 210 21.98 0.40 -13.74
N HIS A 211 21.16 -0.45 -14.36
CA HIS A 211 19.78 -0.17 -14.77
C HIS A 211 18.88 -1.41 -14.61
N PRO A 212 18.22 -1.63 -13.45
CA PRO A 212 17.17 -2.62 -13.34
C PRO A 212 16.03 -2.28 -14.31
N THR A 213 15.77 -3.17 -15.27
CA THR A 213 14.76 -2.98 -16.31
C THR A 213 13.33 -2.98 -15.77
N TYR A 214 13.11 -3.61 -14.61
CA TYR A 214 11.81 -3.82 -13.98
C TYR A 214 11.40 -2.72 -12.98
N ALA A 215 12.33 -1.90 -12.50
CA ALA A 215 12.04 -0.82 -11.57
C ALA A 215 12.15 0.51 -12.30
N LEU A 216 11.03 1.22 -12.49
CA LEU A 216 11.07 2.57 -13.07
C LEU A 216 11.73 3.61 -12.14
N PHE A 217 11.80 3.29 -10.85
CA PHE A 217 12.22 4.22 -9.79
C PHE A 217 13.08 3.48 -8.77
N TRP A 218 14.38 3.46 -9.02
CA TRP A 218 15.38 2.90 -8.12
C TRP A 218 16.42 3.97 -7.79
N TRP A 219 17.07 3.80 -6.66
CA TRP A 219 18.32 4.44 -6.37
C TRP A 219 19.47 3.51 -6.74
N SER A 220 20.58 4.04 -7.27
CA SER A 220 21.70 3.19 -7.67
C SER A 220 22.69 2.96 -6.52
N ARG A 221 23.25 1.75 -6.42
CA ARG A 221 24.31 1.40 -5.47
C ARG A 221 25.46 2.41 -5.49
N LYS A 222 25.94 2.78 -6.68
CA LYS A 222 27.04 3.74 -6.85
C LYS A 222 26.70 5.12 -6.27
N ASP A 223 25.46 5.58 -6.44
CA ASP A 223 25.05 6.88 -5.93
C ASP A 223 24.85 6.85 -4.42
N PHE A 224 24.26 5.77 -3.90
CA PHE A 224 24.02 5.57 -2.47
C PHE A 224 25.33 5.49 -1.66
N LEU A 225 26.34 4.79 -2.19
CA LEU A 225 27.65 4.66 -1.54
C LEU A 225 28.45 5.97 -1.49
N LYS A 226 28.03 7.00 -2.22
CA LYS A 226 28.64 8.33 -2.24
C LYS A 226 27.86 9.35 -1.39
N LEU A 227 26.82 8.92 -0.69
CA LEU A 227 26.07 9.79 0.19
C LEU A 227 26.87 10.06 1.47
N GLU A 228 27.00 11.33 1.80
CA GLU A 228 27.62 11.81 3.04
C GLU A 228 26.50 12.17 4.02
N PRO A 229 26.49 11.60 5.23
CA PRO A 229 25.51 11.98 6.24
C PRO A 229 25.77 13.42 6.71
N GLU A 230 24.72 14.25 6.77
CA GLU A 230 24.82 15.67 7.13
C GLU A 230 24.22 15.95 8.51
N SER A 231 22.99 15.51 8.76
CA SER A 231 22.27 15.82 10.00
C SER A 231 21.16 14.82 10.29
N VAL A 232 20.83 14.65 11.57
CA VAL A 232 19.69 13.85 12.03
C VAL A 232 18.65 14.79 12.65
N TYR A 233 17.39 14.56 12.34
CA TYR A 233 16.28 15.32 12.92
C TYR A 233 15.07 14.43 13.18
N LEU A 234 14.22 14.86 14.11
CA LEU A 234 12.92 14.25 14.36
C LEU A 234 11.89 14.88 13.43
N LYS A 235 11.15 14.04 12.70
CA LYS A 235 10.01 14.47 11.88
C LYS A 235 8.86 13.50 12.04
N ASN A 236 7.72 14.00 12.52
CA ASN A 236 6.51 13.20 12.77
C ASN A 236 6.80 11.94 13.61
N GLY A 237 7.56 12.10 14.69
CA GLY A 237 7.93 11.01 15.60
C GLY A 237 8.99 10.03 15.05
N LYS A 238 9.51 10.24 13.83
CA LYS A 238 10.55 9.39 13.22
C LYS A 238 11.88 10.12 13.15
N LEU A 239 12.97 9.39 13.41
CA LEU A 239 14.31 9.91 13.15
C LEU A 239 14.59 9.88 11.66
N VAL A 240 15.13 10.98 11.14
CA VAL A 240 15.44 11.13 9.72
C VAL A 240 16.87 11.59 9.57
N LEU A 241 17.66 10.82 8.83
CA LEU A 241 18.97 11.25 8.36
C LEU A 241 18.81 12.02 7.06
N LYS A 242 19.37 13.23 7.02
CA LYS A 242 19.69 13.93 5.79
C LYS A 242 21.07 13.48 5.32
N ALA A 243 21.15 12.96 4.10
CA ALA A 243 22.42 12.64 3.46
C ALA A 243 22.52 13.33 2.10
N LYS A 244 23.73 13.76 1.72
CA LYS A 244 23.98 14.55 0.52
C LYS A 244 24.93 13.87 -0.44
N ARG A 245 24.75 14.17 -1.72
CA ARG A 245 25.76 13.94 -2.75
C ARG A 245 25.68 15.09 -3.75
N GLY A 246 26.65 16.01 -3.68
CA GLY A 246 26.57 17.28 -4.41
C GLY A 246 25.29 18.03 -4.04
N LYS A 247 24.49 18.42 -5.03
CA LYS A 247 23.21 19.11 -4.84
C LYS A 247 22.04 18.19 -4.47
N GLN A 248 22.21 16.87 -4.54
CA GLN A 248 21.13 15.93 -4.22
C GLN A 248 21.02 15.72 -2.70
N VAL A 249 19.78 15.75 -2.19
CA VAL A 249 19.47 15.55 -0.77
C VAL A 249 18.55 14.35 -0.61
N TRP A 250 19.04 13.35 0.13
CA TRP A 250 18.32 12.13 0.45
C TRP A 250 17.86 12.19 1.90
N LYS A 251 16.69 11.60 2.14
CA LYS A 251 16.07 11.50 3.47
C LYS A 251 15.87 10.01 3.76
N ILE A 252 16.61 9.50 4.74
CA ILE A 252 16.50 8.11 5.21
C ILE A 252 15.78 8.13 6.55
N TYR A 253 14.63 7.46 6.62
CA TYR A 253 13.77 7.40 7.79
C TYR A 253 14.10 6.14 8.58
N PHE A 254 14.23 6.30 9.89
CA PHE A 254 14.55 5.22 10.82
C PHE A 254 13.40 5.04 11.80
N VAL A 255 13.15 3.77 12.15
CA VAL A 255 12.20 3.36 13.18
C VAL A 255 12.84 2.29 14.04
N ARG A 256 12.55 2.30 15.33
CA ARG A 256 12.96 1.24 16.24
C ARG A 256 11.92 0.12 16.22
N MET A 257 12.35 -1.11 15.99
CA MET A 257 11.52 -2.32 16.02
C MET A 257 12.16 -3.30 17.00
N GLY A 258 11.58 -3.44 18.20
CA GLY A 258 12.25 -4.12 19.31
C GLY A 258 13.54 -3.39 19.68
N ASP A 259 14.65 -4.11 19.68
CA ASP A 259 15.98 -3.55 19.98
C ASP A 259 16.78 -3.13 18.75
N GLU A 260 16.21 -3.30 17.56
CA GLU A 260 16.87 -2.97 16.30
C GLU A 260 16.38 -1.64 15.71
N TRP A 261 17.30 -0.86 15.15
CA TRP A 261 16.97 0.27 14.29
C TRP A 261 16.85 -0.19 12.85
N LYS A 262 15.67 -0.01 12.26
CA LYS A 262 15.40 -0.35 10.86
C LYS A 262 15.13 0.86 10.02
N ILE A 263 15.39 0.72 8.73
CA ILE A 263 15.10 1.72 7.72
C ILE A 263 13.66 1.57 7.27
N ASP A 264 12.87 2.58 7.59
CA ASP A 264 11.45 2.67 7.28
C ASP A 264 11.22 3.12 5.83
N TRP A 265 12.05 4.06 5.36
CA TRP A 265 11.94 4.62 4.03
C TRP A 265 13.22 5.31 3.57
N ILE A 266 13.47 5.31 2.26
CA ILE A 266 14.51 6.12 1.61
C ILE A 266 13.81 6.98 0.55
N GLY A 267 13.92 8.30 0.67
CA GLY A 267 13.32 9.26 -0.27
C GLY A 267 14.26 10.40 -0.63
N GLY A 268 13.80 11.28 -1.53
CA GLY A 268 14.55 12.46 -1.95
C GLY A 268 15.55 12.24 -3.09
N TYR A 269 15.79 10.99 -3.49
CA TYR A 269 16.60 10.69 -4.68
C TYR A 269 15.85 11.05 -5.97
N VAL A 270 16.61 11.55 -6.95
CA VAL A 270 16.13 11.72 -8.33
C VAL A 270 16.39 10.39 -9.05
N SER A 271 15.36 9.70 -9.53
CA SER A 271 15.56 8.45 -10.28
C SER A 271 16.27 8.75 -11.61
N LYS A 272 17.19 7.88 -12.03
CA LYS A 272 18.06 8.13 -13.20
C LYS A 272 17.29 8.31 -14.53
N LYS A 273 16.08 7.78 -14.68
CA LYS A 273 15.24 8.06 -15.87
C LYS A 273 14.84 9.54 -15.99
N VAL A 274 14.87 10.31 -14.91
CA VAL A 274 14.60 11.76 -14.94
C VAL A 274 15.78 12.54 -15.50
N ALA A 275 17.02 12.04 -15.33
CA ALA A 275 18.24 12.78 -15.71
C ALA A 275 18.62 12.65 -17.21
N GLY A 276 17.89 11.80 -17.97
CA GLY A 276 18.09 11.64 -19.42
C GLY A 276 16.93 12.17 -20.27
N GLU A 277 15.91 12.79 -19.65
CA GLU A 277 14.76 13.42 -20.32
C GLU A 277 14.66 14.93 -19.96
N SER A 278 15.70 15.50 -19.32
CA SER A 278 15.81 16.92 -18.93
C SER A 278 16.85 17.67 -19.73
#